data_AF-A0A914DBC1-F1
#
_entry.id   AF-A0A914DBC1-F1
#
_cell.length_a   1.000
_cell.length_b   1.000
_cell.length_c   1.000
_cell.angle_alpha   90.00
_cell.angle_beta   90.00
_cell.angle_gamma   90.00
#
_symmetry.space_group_name_H-M   'P 1'
#
loop_
_entity.id
_entity.type
_entity.pdbx_description
1 polymer ?
#
loop_
_entity_poly.entity_id
_entity_poly.type
_entity_poly.pdbx_seq_one_letter_code
_entity_poly.pdbx_strand_id
1 'polypeptide(L)'
;MGGDKSLEQHITIPISHLNLAWPGAHSYDLPDQAVDLVKILEKHVDKNSIQNDWKLLNLFIGTNDLCQYCSNPKKHTKEYFSNNIKKAIQTIKQSIPRVIVNLIVIFHLDLVRQVDATPICQGLHT
;
A
#
# COMPACT_ATOMS: atom_id res chain seq x y z
N MET A 1 37.37 18.83 -22.51
CA MET A 1 37.57 17.36 -22.57
C MET A 1 37.03 16.82 -21.26
N GLY A 2 35.76 16.47 -21.15
CA GLY A 2 35.12 15.36 -21.84
C GLY A 2 34.85 14.28 -20.79
N GLY A 3 34.12 14.64 -19.74
CA GLY A 3 33.63 13.69 -18.75
C GLY A 3 32.44 12.96 -19.34
N ASP A 4 32.55 11.65 -19.39
CA ASP A 4 31.63 10.74 -20.05
C ASP A 4 30.18 10.92 -19.53
N LYS A 5 29.29 11.35 -20.43
CA LYS A 5 27.84 11.53 -20.19
C LYS A 5 27.05 10.22 -20.38
N SER A 6 27.71 9.08 -20.53
CA SER A 6 27.06 7.81 -20.87
C SER A 6 26.26 7.15 -19.74
N LEU A 7 26.39 7.61 -18.49
CA LEU A 7 25.74 6.99 -17.33
C LEU A 7 24.48 7.72 -16.81
N GLU A 8 24.14 8.90 -17.36
CA GLU A 8 22.90 9.61 -17.00
C GLU A 8 21.71 9.28 -17.89
N GLN A 9 21.87 8.40 -18.89
CA GLN A 9 20.81 8.17 -19.87
C GLN A 9 19.93 6.94 -19.64
N HIS A 10 20.26 6.00 -18.75
CA HIS A 10 19.44 4.80 -18.57
C HIS A 10 19.12 4.53 -17.09
N ILE A 11 17.87 4.88 -16.74
CA ILE A 11 17.12 4.49 -15.53
C ILE A 11 17.54 5.21 -14.24
N THR A 12 17.20 6.50 -14.14
CA THR A 12 16.88 7.09 -12.84
C THR A 12 15.39 6.92 -12.59
N ILE A 13 14.97 5.79 -12.03
CA ILE A 13 13.80 5.83 -11.14
C ILE A 13 14.39 6.28 -9.80
N PRO A 14 14.36 7.59 -9.44
CA PRO A 14 14.66 7.97 -8.06
C PRO A 14 13.74 7.14 -7.18
N ILE A 15 14.24 6.57 -6.08
CA ILE A 15 13.47 5.71 -5.17
C ILE A 15 12.05 6.28 -5.03
N SER A 16 11.09 5.65 -5.70
CA SER A 16 9.77 6.23 -5.84
C SER A 16 9.16 6.24 -4.44
N HIS A 17 8.95 7.42 -3.85
CA HIS A 17 8.27 7.62 -2.57
C HIS A 17 6.77 7.30 -2.68
N LEU A 18 6.44 6.17 -3.30
CA LEU A 18 5.08 5.69 -3.61
C LEU A 18 4.66 4.57 -2.65
N ASN A 19 5.48 4.26 -1.65
CA ASN A 19 5.11 3.41 -0.54
C ASN A 19 4.49 4.27 0.57
N LEU A 20 3.17 4.15 0.74
CA LEU A 20 2.42 4.78 1.83
C LEU A 20 1.99 3.76 2.90
N ALA A 21 2.57 2.55 2.92
CA ALA A 21 2.29 1.58 3.97
C ALA A 21 3.07 1.95 5.25
N TRP A 22 2.41 1.80 6.40
CA TRP A 22 3.05 1.92 7.72
C TRP A 22 2.56 0.84 8.69
N PRO A 23 3.38 0.48 9.70
CA PRO A 23 2.99 -0.49 10.72
C PRO A 23 1.73 -0.07 11.47
N GLY A 24 0.82 -1.01 11.72
CA GLY A 24 -0.42 -0.75 12.45
C GLY A 24 -1.55 -0.11 11.63
N ALA A 25 -1.35 0.15 10.33
CA ALA A 25 -2.44 0.63 9.46
C ALA A 25 -3.58 -0.39 9.37
N HIS A 26 -4.82 0.11 9.34
CA HIS A 26 -6.04 -0.67 9.14
C HIS A 26 -6.70 -0.32 7.81
N SER A 27 -7.72 -1.08 7.42
CA SER A 27 -8.45 -0.82 6.18
C SER A 27 -9.03 0.58 6.10
N TYR A 28 -9.45 1.18 7.23
CA TYR A 28 -10.01 2.52 7.26
C TYR A 28 -9.02 3.63 6.93
N ASP A 29 -7.72 3.36 6.94
CA ASP A 29 -6.67 4.31 6.55
C ASP A 29 -6.47 4.35 5.02
N LEU A 30 -6.91 3.32 4.29
CA LEU A 30 -6.69 3.20 2.85
C LEU A 30 -7.25 4.35 2.01
N PRO A 31 -8.45 4.91 2.29
CA PRO A 31 -8.97 6.02 1.50
C PRO A 31 -8.04 7.25 1.54
N ASP A 32 -7.48 7.56 2.71
CA ASP A 32 -6.57 8.70 2.88
C ASP A 32 -5.21 8.41 2.23
N GLN A 33 -4.69 7.17 2.39
CA GLN A 33 -3.50 6.71 1.66
C GLN A 33 -3.67 6.83 0.14
N ALA A 34 -4.85 6.50 -0.39
CA ALA A 34 -5.13 6.61 -1.81
C ALA A 34 -5.12 8.07 -2.28
N VAL A 35 -5.72 8.97 -1.51
CA VAL A 35 -5.70 10.42 -1.80
C VAL A 35 -4.26 10.95 -1.80
N ASP A 36 -3.45 10.56 -0.82
CA ASP A 36 -2.07 11.03 -0.73
C ASP A 36 -1.18 10.45 -1.83
N LEU A 37 -1.38 9.19 -2.23
CA LEU A 37 -0.70 8.61 -3.38
C LEU A 37 -1.00 9.38 -4.68
N VAL A 38 -2.25 9.79 -4.91
CA VAL A 38 -2.63 10.63 -6.05
C VAL A 38 -1.86 11.94 -6.02
N LYS A 39 -1.84 12.65 -4.89
CA LYS A 39 -1.13 13.93 -4.75
C LYS A 39 0.37 13.79 -5.02
N ILE A 40 0.98 12.72 -4.51
CA ILE A 40 2.41 12.44 -4.71
C ILE A 40 2.68 12.21 -6.20
N LEU A 41 1.85 11.41 -6.87
CA LEU A 41 1.99 11.14 -8.30
C LEU A 41 1.83 12.42 -9.12
N GLU A 42 0.77 13.20 -8.88
CA GLU A 42 0.54 14.48 -9.59
C GLU A 42 1.66 15.50 -9.38
N LYS A 43 2.34 15.46 -8.23
CA LYS A 43 3.43 16.38 -7.90
C LYS A 43 4.77 15.96 -8.50
N HIS A 44 5.05 14.65 -8.56
CA HIS A 44 6.39 14.12 -8.81
C HIS A 44 6.52 13.34 -10.12
N VAL A 45 5.42 12.95 -10.75
CA VAL A 45 5.42 12.21 -12.01
C VAL A 45 4.90 13.09 -13.13
N ASP A 46 5.54 13.01 -14.29
CA ASP A 46 5.11 13.75 -15.47
C ASP A 46 3.66 13.39 -15.87
N LYS A 47 2.89 14.40 -16.26
CA LYS A 47 1.45 14.23 -16.57
C LYS A 47 1.22 13.26 -17.72
N ASN A 48 2.08 13.23 -18.74
CA ASN A 48 1.92 12.28 -19.84
C ASN A 48 2.17 10.85 -19.36
N SER A 49 3.14 10.65 -18.47
CA SER A 49 3.39 9.35 -17.83
C SER A 49 2.18 8.91 -16.99
N ILE A 50 1.57 9.81 -16.20
CA ILE A 50 0.35 9.54 -15.42
C ILE A 50 -0.84 9.16 -16.32
N GLN A 51 -0.95 9.73 -17.52
CA GLN A 51 -2.07 9.45 -18.42
C GLN A 51 -1.87 8.19 -19.27
N ASN A 52 -0.64 7.91 -19.69
CA ASN A 52 -0.38 6.92 -20.74
C ASN A 52 0.26 5.63 -20.24
N ASP A 53 1.05 5.66 -19.18
CA ASP A 53 1.77 4.46 -18.76
C ASP A 53 0.90 3.54 -17.90
N TRP A 54 1.21 2.25 -17.85
CA TRP A 54 0.57 1.33 -16.91
C TRP A 54 1.23 1.43 -15.53
N LYS A 55 0.42 1.47 -14.46
CA LYS A 55 0.90 1.48 -13.07
C LYS A 55 0.47 0.20 -12.39
N LEU A 56 1.35 -0.35 -11.58
CA LEU A 56 1.03 -1.47 -10.69
C LEU A 56 0.83 -0.94 -9.27
N LEU A 57 -0.39 -1.09 -8.74
CA LEU A 57 -0.71 -0.81 -7.34
C LEU A 57 -0.75 -2.13 -6.57
N ASN A 58 0.13 -2.28 -5.60
CA ASN A 58 0.06 -3.37 -4.62
C ASN A 58 -0.70 -2.88 -3.39
N LEU A 59 -1.77 -3.58 -3.03
CA LEU A 59 -2.58 -3.26 -1.86
C LEU A 59 -2.52 -4.45 -0.90
N PHE A 60 -1.84 -4.26 0.22
CA PHE A 60 -1.67 -5.28 1.27
C PHE A 60 -2.11 -4.71 2.62
N ILE A 61 -3.24 -5.19 3.12
CA ILE A 61 -3.90 -4.66 4.32
C ILE A 61 -4.85 -5.72 4.92
N GLY A 62 -5.16 -5.61 6.21
CA GLY A 62 -6.21 -6.41 6.87
C GLY A 62 -5.77 -7.23 8.06
N THR A 63 -4.47 -7.46 8.24
CA THR A 63 -3.96 -8.21 9.42
C THR A 63 -4.31 -7.48 10.70
N ASN A 64 -4.13 -6.16 10.75
CA ASN A 64 -4.50 -5.34 11.92
C ASN A 64 -6.02 -5.29 12.12
N ASP A 65 -6.82 -5.25 11.03
CA ASP A 65 -8.29 -5.31 11.12
C ASP A 65 -8.77 -6.60 11.79
N LEU A 66 -8.17 -7.75 11.45
CA LEU A 66 -8.49 -9.02 12.11
C LEU A 66 -8.03 -9.04 13.57
N CYS A 67 -6.82 -8.55 13.87
CA CYS A 67 -6.34 -8.47 15.26
C CYS A 67 -7.27 -7.61 16.13
N GLN A 68 -7.79 -6.51 15.58
CA GLN A 68 -8.64 -5.57 16.31
C GLN A 68 -10.12 -5.94 16.31
N TYR A 69 -10.53 -6.97 15.55
CA TYR A 69 -11.91 -7.41 15.46
C TYR A 69 -12.53 -7.76 16.82
N CYS A 70 -11.79 -8.49 17.68
CA CYS A 70 -12.29 -8.87 19.01
C CYS A 70 -12.53 -7.66 19.93
N SER A 71 -11.75 -6.61 19.76
CA SER A 71 -11.83 -5.38 20.57
C SER A 71 -12.92 -4.43 20.06
N ASN A 72 -13.12 -4.36 18.74
CA ASN A 72 -14.09 -3.45 18.14
C ASN A 72 -14.75 -4.03 16.88
N PRO A 73 -15.65 -5.02 17.02
CA PRO A 73 -16.22 -5.73 15.89
C PRO A 73 -17.04 -4.81 14.97
N LYS A 74 -17.65 -3.75 15.52
CA LYS A 74 -18.45 -2.77 14.75
C LYS A 74 -17.60 -2.00 13.74
N LYS A 75 -16.34 -1.71 14.04
CA LYS A 75 -15.41 -0.99 13.15
C LYS A 75 -14.60 -1.92 12.23
N HIS A 76 -14.67 -3.23 12.42
CA HIS A 76 -13.90 -4.21 11.66
C HIS A 76 -14.78 -5.32 11.06
N THR A 77 -16.04 -5.00 10.73
CA THR A 77 -16.89 -5.96 10.00
C THR A 77 -16.37 -6.19 8.58
N LYS A 78 -16.77 -7.32 7.97
CA LYS A 78 -16.46 -7.62 6.57
C LYS A 78 -16.97 -6.54 5.61
N GLU A 79 -18.13 -5.94 5.88
CA GLU A 79 -18.69 -4.84 5.10
C GLU A 79 -17.84 -3.58 5.24
N TYR A 80 -17.41 -3.26 6.46
CA TYR A 80 -16.59 -2.08 6.70
C TYR A 80 -15.23 -2.20 6.00
N PHE A 81 -14.58 -3.35 6.17
CA PHE A 81 -13.32 -3.70 5.50
C PHE A 81 -13.41 -3.61 3.97
N SER A 82 -14.39 -4.30 3.37
CA SER A 82 -14.59 -4.30 1.91
C SER A 82 -14.94 -2.92 1.35
N ASN A 83 -15.75 -2.13 2.08
CA ASN A 83 -16.07 -0.77 1.69
C ASN A 83 -14.86 0.15 1.69
N ASN A 84 -13.94 0.01 2.65
CA ASN A 84 -12.73 0.84 2.69
C ASN A 84 -11.78 0.52 1.53
N ILE A 85 -11.57 -0.76 1.22
CA ILE A 85 -10.80 -1.18 0.03
C ILE A 85 -11.44 -0.63 -1.24
N LYS A 86 -12.77 -0.78 -1.37
CA LYS A 86 -13.51 -0.28 -2.53
C LYS A 86 -13.33 1.24 -2.70
N LYS A 87 -13.46 2.00 -1.61
CA LYS A 87 -13.25 3.46 -1.63
C LYS A 87 -11.85 3.82 -2.11
N ALA A 88 -10.82 3.19 -1.55
CA ALA A 88 -9.43 3.45 -1.94
C ALA A 88 -9.17 3.16 -3.43
N ILE A 89 -9.64 2.01 -3.93
CA ILE A 89 -9.51 1.64 -5.35
C ILE A 89 -10.29 2.63 -6.24
N GLN A 90 -11.48 3.05 -5.82
CA GLN A 90 -12.27 4.03 -6.56
C GLN A 90 -11.56 5.40 -6.63
N THR A 91 -10.98 5.87 -5.53
CA THR A 91 -10.17 7.10 -5.51
C THR A 91 -9.02 7.02 -6.51
N ILE A 92 -8.23 5.94 -6.48
CA ILE A 92 -7.12 5.75 -7.43
C ILE A 92 -7.62 5.72 -8.87
N LYS A 93 -8.69 4.95 -9.15
CA LYS A 93 -9.24 4.79 -10.50
C LYS A 93 -9.78 6.12 -11.08
N GLN A 94 -10.29 7.01 -10.24
CA GLN A 94 -10.81 8.31 -10.67
C GLN A 94 -9.71 9.28 -11.12
N SER A 95 -8.56 9.25 -10.45
CA SER A 95 -7.46 10.18 -10.73
C SER A 95 -6.38 9.61 -11.64
N ILE A 96 -6.19 8.29 -11.63
CA ILE A 96 -5.05 7.63 -12.27
C ILE A 96 -5.57 6.58 -13.27
N PRO A 97 -5.51 6.86 -14.58
CA PRO A 97 -5.87 5.86 -15.58
C PRO A 97 -4.81 4.76 -15.68
N ARG A 98 -5.20 3.62 -16.25
CA ARG A 98 -4.30 2.48 -16.55
C ARG A 98 -3.57 1.95 -15.31
N VAL A 99 -4.34 1.55 -14.31
CA VAL A 99 -3.81 0.93 -13.08
C VAL A 99 -4.22 -0.54 -13.03
N ILE A 100 -3.23 -1.41 -12.82
CA ILE A 100 -3.44 -2.80 -12.42
C ILE A 100 -3.37 -2.83 -10.90
N VAL A 101 -4.45 -3.29 -10.26
CA VAL A 101 -4.50 -3.43 -8.80
C VAL A 101 -4.24 -4.89 -8.44
N ASN A 102 -3.13 -5.14 -7.75
CA ASN A 102 -2.84 -6.41 -7.11
C ASN A 102 -3.33 -6.35 -5.66
N LEU A 103 -4.50 -6.95 -5.41
CA LEU A 103 -5.06 -7.08 -4.07
C LEU A 103 -4.44 -8.30 -3.38
N ILE A 104 -3.54 -8.05 -2.43
CA ILE A 104 -2.84 -9.09 -1.70
C ILE A 104 -3.67 -9.46 -0.47
N VAL A 105 -4.08 -10.73 -0.41
CA VAL A 105 -4.80 -11.26 0.75
C VAL A 105 -3.89 -11.40 1.95
N ILE A 106 -4.47 -11.26 3.15
CA ILE A 106 -3.78 -11.53 4.40
C ILE A 106 -3.41 -13.02 4.50
N PHE A 107 -2.31 -13.30 5.18
CA PHE A 107 -1.92 -14.66 5.51
C PHE A 107 -2.84 -15.25 6.60
N HIS A 108 -2.88 -16.58 6.67
CA HIS A 108 -3.56 -17.28 7.76
C HIS A 108 -2.90 -16.92 9.10
N LEU A 109 -3.64 -16.25 9.98
CA LEU A 109 -3.13 -15.80 11.29
C LEU A 109 -2.64 -16.96 12.17
N ASP A 110 -3.14 -18.17 11.95
CA ASP A 110 -2.70 -19.36 12.69
C ASP A 110 -1.24 -19.71 12.43
N LEU A 111 -0.67 -19.30 11.29
CA LEU A 111 0.76 -19.43 11.01
C LEU A 111 1.59 -18.48 11.88
N VAL A 112 1.08 -17.28 12.16
CA VAL A 112 1.77 -16.33 13.05
C VAL A 112 1.82 -16.88 14.46
N ARG A 113 0.72 -17.46 14.96
CA ARG A 113 0.68 -18.08 16.30
C ARG A 113 1.72 -19.17 16.51
N GLN A 114 2.06 -19.93 15.47
CA GLN A 114 3.10 -20.97 15.56
C GLN A 114 4.49 -20.36 15.75
N VAL A 115 4.74 -19.18 15.18
CA VAL A 115 6.03 -18.46 15.27
C VAL A 115 6.10 -17.57 16.51
N ASP A 116 4.95 -17.06 16.98
CA ASP A 116 4.86 -16.18 18.16
C ASP A 116 5.29 -16.90 19.45
N ALA A 117 5.21 -18.23 19.47
CA ALA A 117 5.75 -19.08 20.53
C ALA A 117 7.30 -19.12 20.57
N THR A 118 7.98 -18.50 19.60
CA THR A 118 9.45 -18.47 19.57
C THR A 118 10.00 -17.31 20.39
N PRO A 119 11.21 -17.46 20.98
CA PRO A 119 11.85 -16.40 21.77
C PRO A 119 12.08 -15.09 21.02
N ILE A 120 12.11 -15.15 19.69
CA ILE A 120 12.35 -13.98 18.82
C ILE A 120 11.18 -12.99 18.93
N CYS A 121 9.94 -13.47 18.85
CA CYS A 121 8.76 -12.62 18.93
C CYS A 121 8.58 -12.00 20.33
N GLN A 122 8.85 -12.77 21.40
CA GLN A 122 8.81 -12.28 22.78
C GLN A 122 9.84 -11.17 23.05
N GLY A 123 11.01 -11.22 22.41
CA GLY A 123 12.03 -10.17 22.54
C GLY A 123 11.78 -8.91 21.71
N LEU A 124 10.92 -8.98 20.69
CA LEU A 124 10.61 -7.88 19.77
C LEU A 124 9.33 -7.11 20.14
N HIS A 125 8.42 -7.72 20.90
CA HIS A 125 7.13 -7.17 21.29
C HIS A 125 7.02 -6.91 22.81
N THR A 126 8.12 -6.50 23.44
CA THR A 126 8.16 -6.03 24.85
C THR A 126 7.53 -4.66 25.05
#